data_AF-A0A3B8LEB6-F1
#
_entry.id   AF-A0A3B8LEB6-F1
#
_cell.length_a   1.000
_cell.length_b   1.000
_cell.length_c   1.000
_cell.angle_alpha   90.00
_cell.angle_beta   90.00
_cell.angle_gamma   90.00
#
_symmetry.space_group_name_H-M   'P 1'
#
loop_
_entity.id
_entity.type
_entity.pdbx_description
1 polymer ?
#
loop_
_entity_poly.entity_id
_entity_poly.type
_entity_poly.pdbx_seq_one_letter_code
_entity_poly.pdbx_strand_id
1 'polypeptide(L)' 'ELATSGPPGGPIQLVGRTDCDRIVVFDGNPRLAGTLASISVDDCTATTLIGRIVTREIQHAPVVELPVV' A
#
# COMPACT_ATOMS: atom_id res chain seq x y z
N GLU A 1 -13.64 -7.14 -23.34
CA GLU A 1 -13.04 -5.82 -23.06
C GLU A 1 -11.71 -6.04 -22.38
N LEU A 2 -10.59 -5.78 -23.06
CA LEU A 2 -9.25 -6.02 -22.53
C LEU A 2 -8.86 -4.83 -21.65
N ALA A 3 -8.80 -5.03 -20.33
CA ALA A 3 -8.39 -4.01 -19.38
C ALA A 3 -6.92 -3.62 -19.66
N THR A 4 -6.74 -2.51 -20.37
CA THR A 4 -5.48 -1.78 -20.49
C THR A 4 -5.53 -0.68 -19.43
N SER A 5 -4.79 -0.80 -18.34
CA SER A 5 -4.77 0.24 -17.30
C SER A 5 -3.38 0.83 -17.08
N GLY A 6 -3.08 1.84 -17.90
CA GLY A 6 -2.25 2.99 -17.50
C GLY A 6 -0.75 2.92 -17.85
N PRO A 7 -0.10 4.09 -18.04
CA PRO A 7 1.34 4.17 -18.25
C PRO A 7 2.11 3.53 -17.08
N PRO A 8 3.34 3.02 -17.28
CA PRO A 8 4.11 2.24 -16.30
C PRO A 8 4.62 3.01 -15.06
N GLY A 9 3.85 3.99 -14.55
CA GLY A 9 4.20 4.82 -13.40
C GLY A 9 3.08 5.13 -12.41
N GLY A 10 1.87 4.57 -12.59
CA GLY A 10 0.71 4.81 -11.71
C GLY A 10 0.44 3.66 -10.71
N PRO A 11 -0.36 3.91 -9.66
CA PRO A 11 -0.85 2.84 -8.79
C PRO A 11 -1.72 1.86 -9.60
N ILE A 12 -1.55 0.57 -9.32
CA ILE A 12 -2.35 -0.52 -9.88
C ILE A 12 -3.18 -1.17 -8.79
N GLN A 13 -4.24 -1.88 -9.17
CA GLN A 13 -4.98 -2.71 -8.23
C GLN A 13 -4.10 -3.89 -7.77
N LEU A 14 -3.99 -4.03 -6.46
CA LEU A 14 -3.30 -5.11 -5.78
C LEU A 14 -4.28 -5.91 -4.93
N VAL A 15 -3.95 -7.19 -4.74
CA VAL A 15 -4.71 -8.12 -3.91
C VAL A 15 -3.77 -8.70 -2.86
N GLY A 16 -4.24 -8.81 -1.62
CA GLY A 16 -3.49 -9.38 -0.50
C GLY A 16 -4.36 -10.22 0.44
N ARG A 17 -3.71 -10.77 1.47
CA ARG A 17 -4.35 -11.44 2.59
C ARG A 17 -4.06 -10.70 3.89
N THR A 18 -5.06 -10.61 4.76
CA THR A 18 -4.88 -10.10 6.13
C THR A 18 -4.37 -11.20 7.07
N ASP A 19 -4.00 -10.82 8.29
CA ASP A 19 -3.65 -11.74 9.39
C ASP A 19 -4.77 -12.74 9.71
N CYS A 20 -6.02 -12.31 9.61
CA CYS A 20 -7.23 -13.13 9.80
C CYS A 20 -7.65 -13.89 8.52
N ASP A 21 -6.80 -13.98 7.51
CA ASP A 21 -7.05 -14.66 6.23
C ASP A 21 -8.23 -14.11 5.40
N ARG A 22 -8.52 -12.80 5.47
CA ARG A 22 -9.47 -12.16 4.54
C ARG A 22 -8.75 -11.65 3.30
N ILE A 23 -9.42 -11.72 2.15
CA ILE A 23 -8.95 -11.10 0.91
C ILE A 23 -9.08 -9.58 1.06
N VAL A 24 -8.06 -8.83 0.66
CA VAL A 24 -8.11 -7.36 0.58
C VAL A 24 -7.74 -6.89 -0.82
N VAL A 25 -8.48 -5.91 -1.33
CA VAL A 25 -8.24 -5.25 -2.62
C VAL A 25 -8.01 -3.77 -2.38
N PHE A 26 -6.93 -3.24 -2.97
CA PHE A 26 -6.54 -1.84 -2.82
C PHE A 26 -5.68 -1.39 -4.02
N ASP A 27 -5.65 -0.09 -4.31
CA ASP A 27 -4.73 0.48 -5.30
C ASP A 27 -3.39 0.85 -4.66
N GLY A 28 -2.27 0.50 -5.32
CA GLY A 28 -0.94 0.75 -4.78
C GLY A 28 0.20 0.56 -5.77
N ASN A 29 1.42 0.83 -5.30
CA ASN A 29 2.62 0.64 -6.11
C ASN A 29 2.90 -0.87 -6.28
N PRO A 30 3.18 -1.38 -7.51
CA PRO A 30 3.49 -2.78 -7.74
C PRO A 30 4.59 -3.37 -6.84
N ARG A 31 5.50 -2.51 -6.32
CA ARG A 31 6.56 -2.89 -5.36
C ARG A 31 6.05 -3.41 -4.02
N LEU A 32 4.77 -3.18 -3.69
CA LEU A 32 4.16 -3.69 -2.46
C LEU A 32 3.90 -5.21 -2.52
N ALA A 33 3.91 -5.82 -3.71
CA ALA A 33 3.74 -7.25 -3.86
C ALA A 33 4.82 -8.03 -3.09
N GLY A 34 4.40 -8.97 -2.23
CA GLY A 34 5.30 -9.74 -1.38
C GLY A 34 5.75 -9.03 -0.10
N THR A 35 5.22 -7.84 0.21
CA THR A 35 5.52 -7.09 1.44
C THR A 35 4.30 -7.04 2.37
N LEU A 36 4.54 -6.72 3.65
CA LEU A 36 3.47 -6.37 4.58
C LEU A 36 3.16 -4.88 4.45
N ALA A 37 1.88 -4.57 4.30
CA ALA A 37 1.39 -3.20 4.14
C ALA A 37 0.21 -2.95 5.09
N SER A 38 0.15 -1.77 5.69
CA SER A 38 -1.00 -1.35 6.49
C SER A 38 -2.09 -0.81 5.56
N ILE A 39 -3.26 -1.44 5.57
CA ILE A 39 -4.41 -1.05 4.75
C ILE A 39 -5.52 -0.53 5.67
N SER A 40 -6.06 0.65 5.38
CA SER A 40 -7.29 1.13 6.00
C SER A 40 -8.46 0.56 5.21
N VAL A 41 -9.36 -0.16 5.89
CA VAL A 41 -10.55 -0.75 5.26
C VAL A 41 -11.63 0.33 5.18
N ASP A 42 -12.07 0.64 3.97
CA ASP A 42 -13.15 1.58 3.70
C ASP A 42 -14.51 0.88 3.57
N ASP A 43 -14.53 -0.34 3.02
CA ASP A 43 -15.75 -1.15 2.83
C ASP A 43 -15.47 -2.65 2.96
N CYS A 44 -16.51 -3.45 3.23
CA CYS A 44 -16.40 -4.89 3.36
C CYS A 44 -17.57 -5.65 2.71
N THR A 45 -17.23 -6.70 1.99
CA THR A 45 -18.16 -7.70 1.45
C THR A 45 -18.04 -9.01 2.23
N ALA A 46 -18.84 -10.02 1.86
CA ALA A 46 -18.85 -11.32 2.54
C ALA A 46 -17.45 -11.97 2.63
N THR A 47 -16.59 -11.76 1.63
CA THR A 47 -15.28 -12.43 1.54
C THR A 47 -14.10 -11.48 1.30
N THR A 48 -14.37 -10.22 0.96
CA THR A 48 -13.35 -9.28 0.49
C THR A 48 -13.47 -7.94 1.20
N LEU A 49 -12.33 -7.42 1.66
CA LEU A 49 -12.15 -6.09 2.22
C LEU A 49 -11.69 -5.15 1.10
N ILE A 50 -12.24 -3.94 1.07
CA ILE A 50 -11.85 -2.89 0.12
C ILE A 50 -11.23 -1.77 0.94
N GLY A 51 -10.06 -1.31 0.53
CA GLY A 51 -9.34 -0.32 1.31
C GLY A 51 -8.28 0.43 0.53
N ARG A 52 -7.55 1.27 1.26
CA ARG A 52 -6.48 2.09 0.73
C ARG A 52 -5.20 1.92 1.55
N ILE A 53 -4.07 1.96 0.85
CA ILE A 53 -2.75 1.88 1.47
C ILE A 53 -2.53 3.05 2.44
N VAL A 54 -2.13 2.76 3.67
CA VAL A 54 -1.69 3.76 4.64
C VAL A 54 -0.20 4.00 4.42
N THR A 55 0.14 5.07 3.72
CA THR A 55 1.53 5.52 3.61
C THR A 55 1.89 6.30 4.86
N ARG A 56 2.80 5.75 5.69
CA ARG A 56 3.45 6.54 6.75
C ARG A 56 4.61 7.29 6.13
N GLU A 57 4.55 8.61 6.15
CA GLU A 57 5.71 9.46 5.92
C GLU A 57 6.65 9.28 7.12
N ILE A 58 7.68 8.45 6.97
CA ILE A 58 8.79 8.46 7.93
C ILE A 58 9.60 9.73 7.61
N GLN A 59 9.31 10.82 8.31
CA GLN A 59 10.22 11.97 8.32
C GLN A 59 11.50 11.52 9.02
N HIS A 60 12.53 11.16 8.23
CA HIS A 60 13.89 11.10 8.76
C HIS A 60 14.27 12.53 9.13
N ALA A 61 14.09 12.90 10.40
CA ALA A 61 14.59 14.16 10.91
C ALA A 61 16.07 14.27 10.51
N PRO A 62 16.53 15.43 10.02
CA PRO A 62 17.91 15.57 9.60
C PRO A 62 18.80 15.16 10.76
N VAL A 63 19.73 14.25 10.47
CA VAL A 63 20.87 13.93 11.31
C VAL A 63 21.37 15.25 11.89
N VAL A 64 21.27 15.37 13.22
CA VAL A 64 21.90 16.45 13.97
C VAL A 64 23.35 16.50 13.48
N GLU A 65 23.71 17.55 12.74
CA GLU A 65 25.09 17.79 12.35
C GLU A 65 25.93 17.76 13.63
N LEU A 66 26.81 16.77 13.73
CA LEU A 66 27.83 16.76 14.76
C LEU A 66 28.61 18.07 14.61
N PRO A 67 28.69 18.93 15.64
CA PRO A 67 29.45 20.16 15.53
C PRO A 67 30.91 19.77 15.30
N VAL A 68 31.43 20.10 14.13
CA VAL A 68 32.87 20.12 13.91
C VAL A 68 33.41 21.36 14.63
N VAL A 69 33.81 21.18 15.89
CA VAL A 69 34.70 22.09 16.62
C VAL A 69 35.70 21.27 17.41
#